data_AF-A0A163MC99-F1
#
_entry.id   AF-A0A163MC99-F1
#
_cell.length_a   1.000
_cell.length_b   1.000
_cell.length_c   1.000
_cell.angle_alpha   90.00
_cell.angle_beta   90.00
_cell.angle_gamma   90.00
#
_symmetry.space_group_name_H-M   'P 1'
#
loop_
_entity.id
_entity.type
_entity.pdbx_description
1 polymer ?
#
loop_
_entity_poly.entity_id
_entity_poly.type
_entity_poly.pdbx_seq_one_letter_code
_entity_poly.pdbx_strand_id
1 'polypeptide(L)'
;MATDSPFIRNLASSDKEIRDNALDSLRTYLGGRSEISELDLLKLWKGLFYCLWMQDKPALQQRLSRDLASLVSTLRSGVALPFIRAFFLTMAREWTNIEALRLDKYLYLIRQYMHASFQYLATKKWKKAVLEEWNTIVEETPLNPTNMKIPNGLRYHVLDVWVDELEKVESDWENEKKQEVLETLVQPIEKLAKNTGLKVVREAAKETLAEDTLRTWRGQKDETMAEPESEEDDEWGGFED
;
A
#
# COMPACT_ATOMS: atom_id res chain seq x y z
N MET A 1 -16.53 -20.41 -9.74
CA MET A 1 -17.40 -19.62 -8.84
C MET A 1 -17.01 -20.00 -7.42
N ALA A 2 -16.52 -19.09 -6.58
CA ALA A 2 -16.56 -19.40 -5.15
C ALA A 2 -18.04 -19.60 -4.79
N THR A 3 -18.36 -20.83 -4.42
CA THR A 3 -19.51 -21.17 -3.60
C THR A 3 -19.65 -20.11 -2.52
N ASP A 4 -20.85 -19.55 -2.37
CA ASP A 4 -21.24 -18.55 -1.37
C ASP A 4 -20.76 -19.01 0.00
N SER A 5 -19.51 -18.64 0.32
CA SER A 5 -18.75 -19.30 1.36
C SER A 5 -19.21 -18.68 2.68
N PRO A 6 -19.93 -19.42 3.54
CA PRO A 6 -20.62 -18.82 4.69
C PRO A 6 -19.66 -18.06 5.62
N PHE A 7 -18.40 -18.49 5.66
CA PHE A 7 -17.36 -17.84 6.46
C PHE A 7 -17.09 -16.40 6.03
N ILE A 8 -17.28 -16.02 4.76
CA ILE A 8 -17.05 -14.64 4.29
C ILE A 8 -18.02 -13.66 4.96
N ARG A 9 -19.28 -14.07 5.13
CA ARG A 9 -20.27 -13.27 5.88
C ARG A 9 -19.92 -13.21 7.36
N ASN A 10 -19.42 -14.33 7.91
CA ASN A 10 -19.04 -14.42 9.32
C ASN A 10 -17.83 -13.54 9.68
N LEU A 11 -16.96 -13.18 8.74
CA LEU A 11 -15.88 -12.20 8.97
C LEU A 11 -16.41 -10.83 9.41
N ALA A 12 -17.62 -10.46 8.99
CA ALA A 12 -18.26 -9.19 9.36
C ALA A 12 -19.26 -9.32 10.54
N SER A 13 -19.30 -10.49 11.21
CA SER A 13 -20.19 -10.71 12.36
C SER A 13 -19.86 -9.75 13.51
N SER A 14 -20.87 -9.34 14.29
CA SER A 14 -20.65 -8.59 15.54
C SER A 14 -20.07 -9.48 16.65
N ASP A 15 -20.30 -10.80 16.58
CA ASP A 15 -19.79 -11.79 17.52
C ASP A 15 -18.29 -12.10 17.26
N LYS A 16 -17.47 -11.99 18.31
CA LYS A 16 -16.02 -12.19 18.24
C LYS A 16 -15.64 -13.63 17.89
N GLU A 17 -16.28 -14.62 18.52
CA GLU A 17 -15.93 -16.03 18.30
C GLU A 17 -16.28 -16.46 16.87
N ILE A 18 -17.41 -15.97 16.35
CA ILE A 18 -17.80 -16.20 14.95
C ILE A 18 -16.75 -15.61 13.99
N ARG A 19 -16.24 -14.40 14.26
CA ARG A 19 -15.18 -13.79 13.42
C ARG A 19 -13.86 -14.55 13.49
N ASP A 20 -13.44 -14.96 14.69
CA ASP A 20 -12.19 -15.69 14.87
C ASP A 20 -12.22 -17.04 14.14
N ASN A 21 -13.31 -17.80 14.29
CA ASN A 21 -13.51 -19.07 13.57
C ASN A 21 -13.53 -18.86 12.04
N ALA A 22 -14.07 -17.74 11.57
CA ALA A 22 -14.07 -17.39 10.15
C ALA A 22 -12.66 -17.05 9.63
N LEU A 23 -11.81 -16.41 10.44
CA LEU A 23 -10.41 -16.14 10.09
C LEU A 23 -9.57 -17.43 10.00
N ASP A 24 -9.80 -18.40 10.89
CA ASP A 24 -9.13 -19.70 10.80
C ASP A 24 -9.59 -20.51 9.58
N SER A 25 -10.89 -20.44 9.27
CA SER A 25 -11.46 -21.02 8.05
C SER A 25 -10.86 -20.37 6.79
N LEU A 26 -10.64 -19.06 6.82
CA LEU A 26 -10.02 -18.30 5.73
C LEU A 26 -8.58 -18.77 5.46
N ARG A 27 -7.76 -18.93 6.51
CA ARG A 27 -6.37 -19.42 6.36
C ARG A 27 -6.32 -20.77 5.64
N THR A 28 -7.20 -21.68 6.04
CA THR A 28 -7.34 -23.00 5.40
C THR A 28 -7.80 -22.88 3.94
N TYR A 29 -8.79 -22.03 3.67
CA TYR A 29 -9.30 -21.77 2.32
C TYR A 29 -8.23 -21.21 1.38
N LEU A 30 -7.40 -20.29 1.89
CA LEU A 30 -6.35 -19.62 1.13
C LEU A 30 -5.15 -20.53 0.85
N GLY A 31 -4.66 -21.29 1.83
CA GLY A 31 -3.44 -22.11 1.69
C GLY A 31 -3.52 -23.22 0.63
N GLY A 32 -4.74 -23.68 0.31
CA GLY A 32 -4.96 -24.77 -0.64
C GLY A 32 -5.00 -24.35 -2.12
N ARG A 33 -5.14 -23.06 -2.44
CA ARG A 33 -5.49 -22.60 -3.80
C ARG A 33 -4.30 -22.04 -4.56
N SER A 34 -4.13 -22.48 -5.80
CA SER A 34 -3.16 -21.89 -6.75
C SER A 34 -3.67 -20.60 -7.39
N GLU A 35 -5.00 -20.47 -7.51
CA GLU A 35 -5.68 -19.33 -8.12
C GLU A 35 -7.01 -19.06 -7.41
N ILE A 36 -7.39 -17.79 -7.34
CA ILE A 36 -8.68 -17.31 -6.83
C ILE A 36 -9.15 -16.20 -7.75
N SER A 37 -10.43 -16.20 -8.12
CA SER A 37 -10.98 -15.16 -8.99
C SER A 37 -10.91 -13.79 -8.31
N GLU A 38 -10.72 -12.73 -9.10
CA GLU A 38 -10.69 -11.36 -8.60
C GLU A 38 -11.95 -11.01 -7.80
N LEU A 39 -13.14 -11.38 -8.30
CA LEU A 39 -14.40 -11.13 -7.62
C LEU A 39 -14.44 -11.78 -6.23
N ASP A 40 -13.90 -12.99 -6.10
CA ASP A 40 -13.86 -13.69 -4.82
C ASP A 40 -12.86 -13.03 -3.86
N LEU A 41 -11.69 -12.60 -4.37
CA LEU A 41 -10.72 -11.83 -3.58
C LEU A 41 -11.30 -10.50 -3.09
N LEU A 42 -12.07 -9.78 -3.93
CA LEU A 42 -12.74 -8.54 -3.55
C LEU A 42 -13.85 -8.75 -2.50
N LYS A 43 -14.60 -9.86 -2.61
CA LYS A 43 -15.58 -10.26 -1.58
C LYS A 43 -14.90 -10.59 -0.25
N LEU A 44 -13.80 -11.34 -0.30
CA LEU A 44 -12.99 -11.66 0.86
C LEU A 44 -12.46 -10.40 1.54
N TRP A 45 -11.87 -9.49 0.77
CA TRP A 45 -11.34 -8.24 1.30
C TRP A 45 -12.40 -7.32 1.89
N LYS A 46 -13.61 -7.29 1.30
CA LYS A 46 -14.75 -6.61 1.92
C LYS A 46 -15.06 -7.21 3.31
N GLY A 47 -15.07 -8.53 3.43
CA GLY A 47 -15.24 -9.22 4.72
C GLY A 47 -14.15 -8.87 5.73
N LEU A 48 -12.88 -8.92 5.32
CA LEU A 48 -11.72 -8.58 6.16
C LEU A 48 -11.72 -7.12 6.61
N PHE A 49 -12.11 -6.20 5.72
CA PHE A 49 -12.27 -4.78 6.03
C PHE A 49 -13.26 -4.59 7.19
N TYR A 50 -14.43 -5.23 7.13
CA TYR A 50 -15.42 -5.14 8.21
C TYR A 50 -15.04 -5.95 9.45
N CYS A 51 -14.22 -6.99 9.32
CA CYS A 51 -13.64 -7.68 10.48
C CYS A 51 -12.79 -6.71 11.33
N LEU A 52 -11.95 -5.89 10.70
CA LEU A 52 -11.19 -4.84 11.39
C LEU A 52 -12.09 -3.68 11.84
N TRP A 53 -13.14 -3.37 11.07
CA TRP A 53 -14.12 -2.35 11.44
C TRP A 53 -14.74 -2.62 12.82
N MET A 54 -15.15 -3.87 13.07
CA MET A 54 -15.78 -4.33 14.31
C MET A 54 -14.79 -4.50 15.49
N GLN A 55 -13.49 -4.25 15.30
CA GLN A 55 -12.51 -4.34 16.38
C GLN A 55 -12.28 -2.97 17.02
N ASP A 56 -12.70 -2.82 18.28
CA ASP A 56 -12.63 -1.55 19.00
C ASP A 56 -11.45 -1.45 19.97
N LYS A 57 -10.86 -2.58 20.38
CA LYS A 57 -9.74 -2.57 21.35
C LYS A 57 -8.41 -2.28 20.63
N PRO A 58 -7.67 -1.20 20.95
CA PRO A 58 -6.45 -0.82 20.22
C PRO A 58 -5.41 -1.93 20.07
N ALA A 59 -5.11 -2.66 21.15
CA ALA A 59 -4.17 -3.78 21.10
C ALA A 59 -4.63 -4.91 20.16
N LEU A 60 -5.94 -5.16 20.10
CA LEU A 60 -6.52 -6.17 19.20
C LEU A 60 -6.61 -5.68 17.76
N GLN A 61 -6.82 -4.38 17.52
CA GLN A 61 -6.74 -3.78 16.18
C GLN A 61 -5.35 -4.01 15.59
N GLN A 62 -4.30 -3.68 16.35
CA GLN A 62 -2.94 -3.88 15.89
C GLN A 62 -2.59 -5.35 15.66
N ARG A 63 -3.00 -6.24 16.56
CA ARG A 63 -2.83 -7.69 16.37
C ARG A 63 -3.54 -8.14 15.10
N LEU A 64 -4.80 -7.77 14.92
CA LEU A 64 -5.58 -8.16 13.75
C LEU A 64 -4.93 -7.62 12.46
N SER A 65 -4.48 -6.38 12.42
CA SER A 65 -3.80 -5.83 11.23
C SER A 65 -2.53 -6.62 10.86
N ARG A 66 -1.74 -7.03 11.86
CA ARG A 66 -0.58 -7.91 11.65
C ARG A 66 -1.01 -9.29 11.14
N ASP A 67 -2.02 -9.89 11.75
CA ASP A 67 -2.54 -11.19 11.35
C ASP A 67 -3.06 -11.17 9.91
N LEU A 68 -3.79 -10.12 9.53
CA LEU A 68 -4.26 -9.94 8.15
C LEU A 68 -3.11 -9.76 7.17
N ALA A 69 -2.11 -8.93 7.48
CA ALA A 69 -0.94 -8.75 6.60
C ALA A 69 -0.11 -10.03 6.46
N SER A 70 0.02 -10.82 7.55
CA SER A 70 0.73 -12.09 7.56
C SER A 70 0.15 -13.14 6.61
N LEU A 71 -1.12 -13.00 6.18
CA LEU A 71 -1.72 -13.91 5.20
C LEU A 71 -0.93 -13.94 3.89
N VAL A 72 -0.36 -12.80 3.46
CA VAL A 72 0.37 -12.67 2.20
C VAL A 72 1.50 -13.71 2.07
N SER A 73 2.26 -13.94 3.14
CA SER A 73 3.39 -14.89 3.13
C SER A 73 2.95 -16.36 3.07
N THR A 74 1.70 -16.65 3.44
CA THR A 74 1.13 -18.00 3.40
C THR A 74 0.51 -18.35 2.05
N LEU A 75 0.32 -17.36 1.17
CA LEU A 75 -0.32 -17.54 -0.13
C LEU A 75 0.64 -18.12 -1.17
N ARG A 76 0.09 -18.91 -2.08
CA ARG A 76 0.82 -19.36 -3.28
C ARG A 76 1.08 -18.16 -4.20
N SER A 77 2.15 -18.24 -5.00
CA SER A 77 2.59 -17.13 -5.87
C SER A 77 1.50 -16.58 -6.79
N GLY A 78 0.62 -17.45 -7.33
CA GLY A 78 -0.49 -17.06 -8.20
C GLY A 78 -1.66 -16.36 -7.49
N VAL A 79 -1.64 -16.26 -6.16
CA VAL A 79 -2.70 -15.62 -5.36
C VAL A 79 -2.20 -14.39 -4.60
N ALA A 80 -0.92 -14.35 -4.22
CA ALA A 80 -0.39 -13.29 -3.36
C ALA A 80 -0.54 -11.87 -3.95
N LEU A 81 -0.09 -11.64 -5.19
CA LEU A 81 -0.24 -10.33 -5.84
C LEU A 81 -1.71 -9.98 -6.13
N PRO A 82 -2.56 -10.88 -6.67
CA PRO A 82 -4.00 -10.63 -6.77
C PRO A 82 -4.67 -10.30 -5.43
N PHE A 83 -4.23 -10.91 -4.33
CA PHE A 83 -4.74 -10.63 -2.99
C PHE A 83 -4.31 -9.24 -2.50
N ILE A 84 -3.07 -8.82 -2.73
CA ILE A 84 -2.59 -7.45 -2.46
C ILE A 84 -3.34 -6.42 -3.33
N ARG A 85 -3.59 -6.74 -4.60
CA ARG A 85 -4.38 -5.88 -5.49
C ARG A 85 -5.80 -5.67 -4.96
N ALA A 86 -6.48 -6.75 -4.58
CA ALA A 86 -7.81 -6.68 -3.99
C ALA A 86 -7.84 -5.90 -2.66
N PHE A 87 -6.77 -5.95 -1.87
CA PHE A 87 -6.58 -5.10 -0.69
C PHE A 87 -6.62 -3.62 -1.06
N PHE A 88 -5.74 -3.16 -1.96
CA PHE A 88 -5.66 -1.75 -2.33
C PHE A 88 -6.96 -1.24 -2.96
N LEU A 89 -7.58 -2.04 -3.85
CA LEU A 89 -8.88 -1.71 -4.43
C LEU A 89 -9.96 -1.53 -3.36
N THR A 90 -9.94 -2.36 -2.33
CA THR A 90 -10.89 -2.26 -1.21
C THR A 90 -10.62 -1.03 -0.36
N MET A 91 -9.35 -0.76 -0.02
CA MET A 91 -8.97 0.44 0.74
C MET A 91 -9.35 1.72 0.00
N ALA A 92 -9.07 1.81 -1.31
CA ALA A 92 -9.41 2.97 -2.12
C ALA A 92 -10.94 3.17 -2.21
N ARG A 93 -11.71 2.09 -2.36
CA ARG A 93 -13.18 2.16 -2.43
C ARG A 93 -13.81 2.61 -1.10
N GLU A 94 -13.32 2.10 0.02
CA GLU A 94 -13.93 2.32 1.33
C GLU A 94 -13.37 3.54 2.07
N TRP A 95 -12.28 4.14 1.60
CA TRP A 95 -11.56 5.21 2.31
C TRP A 95 -12.46 6.34 2.81
N THR A 96 -13.34 6.86 1.95
CA THR A 96 -14.24 7.97 2.29
C THR A 96 -15.31 7.58 3.30
N ASN A 97 -15.56 6.28 3.49
CA ASN A 97 -16.48 5.76 4.49
C ASN A 97 -15.82 5.58 5.86
N ILE A 98 -14.49 5.71 5.96
CA ILE A 98 -13.77 5.56 7.23
C ILE A 98 -13.91 6.84 8.04
N GLU A 99 -14.68 6.76 9.12
CA GLU A 99 -14.78 7.85 10.11
C GLU A 99 -13.43 8.11 10.79
N ALA A 100 -13.18 9.37 11.19
CA ALA A 100 -11.92 9.79 11.79
C ALA A 100 -11.48 8.91 12.98
N LEU A 101 -12.41 8.52 13.86
CA LEU A 101 -12.13 7.66 15.02
C LEU A 101 -11.70 6.22 14.66
N ARG A 102 -11.87 5.81 13.39
CA ARG A 102 -11.45 4.50 12.87
C ARG A 102 -10.24 4.59 11.96
N LEU A 103 -9.77 5.79 11.60
CA LEU A 103 -8.74 5.98 10.58
C LEU A 103 -7.42 5.30 10.98
N ASP A 104 -6.97 5.49 12.22
CA ASP A 104 -5.66 5.00 12.70
C ASP A 104 -5.44 3.50 12.47
N LYS A 105 -6.45 2.66 12.70
CA LYS A 105 -6.31 1.21 12.49
C LYS A 105 -6.19 0.83 11.01
N TYR A 106 -6.78 1.61 10.11
CA TYR A 106 -6.65 1.40 8.67
C TYR A 106 -5.33 1.96 8.14
N LEU A 107 -4.86 3.11 8.66
CA LEU A 107 -3.50 3.59 8.39
C LEU A 107 -2.47 2.54 8.83
N TYR A 108 -2.62 1.99 10.04
CA TYR A 108 -1.75 0.90 10.51
C TYR A 108 -1.86 -0.34 9.62
N LEU A 109 -3.07 -0.75 9.20
CA LEU A 109 -3.23 -1.88 8.29
C LEU A 109 -2.51 -1.66 6.96
N ILE A 110 -2.58 -0.46 6.37
CA ILE A 110 -1.88 -0.15 5.11
C ILE A 110 -0.38 -0.19 5.29
N ARG A 111 0.15 0.35 6.40
CA ARG A 111 1.57 0.24 6.75
C ARG A 111 2.01 -1.23 6.79
N GLN A 112 1.22 -2.10 7.43
CA GLN A 112 1.52 -3.54 7.46
C GLN A 112 1.41 -4.23 6.09
N TYR A 113 0.52 -3.78 5.21
CA TYR A 113 0.40 -4.30 3.85
C TYR A 113 1.52 -3.84 2.92
N MET A 114 2.04 -2.63 3.11
CA MET A 114 3.26 -2.16 2.44
C MET A 114 4.45 -3.04 2.85
N HIS A 115 4.66 -3.24 4.15
CA HIS A 115 5.71 -4.12 4.65
C HIS A 115 5.58 -5.56 4.14
N ALA A 116 4.40 -6.16 4.24
CA ALA A 116 4.14 -7.52 3.76
C ALA A 116 4.35 -7.66 2.24
N SER A 117 4.05 -6.60 1.47
CA SER A 117 4.32 -6.55 0.04
C SER A 117 5.82 -6.57 -0.25
N PHE A 118 6.61 -5.74 0.43
CA PHE A 118 8.06 -5.72 0.28
C PHE A 118 8.71 -7.03 0.74
N GLN A 119 8.24 -7.61 1.85
CA GLN A 119 8.67 -8.96 2.27
C GLN A 119 8.37 -10.00 1.19
N TYR A 120 7.18 -9.97 0.60
CA TYR A 120 6.84 -10.88 -0.50
C TYR A 120 7.80 -10.72 -1.69
N LEU A 121 8.08 -9.48 -2.12
CA LEU A 121 9.04 -9.20 -3.19
C LEU A 121 10.45 -9.70 -2.86
N ALA A 122 10.91 -9.52 -1.61
CA ALA A 122 12.17 -10.04 -1.11
C ALA A 122 12.23 -11.58 -1.18
N THR A 123 11.16 -12.29 -0.79
CA THR A 123 11.11 -13.78 -0.93
C THR A 123 11.16 -14.23 -2.40
N LYS A 124 10.73 -13.38 -3.33
CA LYS A 124 10.86 -13.63 -4.78
C LYS A 124 12.21 -13.17 -5.33
N LYS A 125 13.14 -12.77 -4.47
CA LYS A 125 14.48 -12.27 -4.79
C LYS A 125 14.43 -11.07 -5.74
N TRP A 126 13.46 -10.19 -5.54
CA TRP A 126 13.33 -8.95 -6.32
C TRP A 126 13.33 -9.18 -7.84
N LYS A 127 12.76 -10.31 -8.30
CA LYS A 127 12.67 -10.62 -9.73
C LYS A 127 11.89 -9.53 -10.45
N LYS A 128 12.49 -8.95 -11.49
CA LYS A 128 11.93 -7.86 -12.31
C LYS A 128 10.47 -8.05 -12.69
N ALA A 129 10.09 -9.22 -13.23
CA ALA A 129 8.71 -9.49 -13.62
C ALA A 129 7.70 -9.38 -12.45
N VAL A 130 8.10 -9.79 -11.24
CA VAL A 130 7.25 -9.71 -10.04
C VAL A 130 7.16 -8.26 -9.54
N LEU A 131 8.27 -7.51 -9.64
CA LEU A 131 8.30 -6.08 -9.32
C LEU A 131 7.41 -5.27 -10.26
N GLU A 132 7.48 -5.52 -11.57
CA GLU A 132 6.66 -4.84 -12.58
C GLU A 132 5.17 -5.16 -12.38
N GLU A 133 4.83 -6.40 -12.02
CA GLU A 133 3.45 -6.77 -11.69
C GLU A 133 2.97 -6.04 -10.41
N TRP A 134 3.80 -5.96 -9.38
CA TRP A 134 3.47 -5.21 -8.16
C TRP A 134 3.36 -3.70 -8.42
N ASN A 135 4.28 -3.10 -9.20
CA ASN A 135 4.18 -1.71 -9.61
C ASN A 135 2.89 -1.42 -10.36
N THR A 136 2.46 -2.34 -11.23
CA THR A 136 1.18 -2.22 -11.93
C THR A 136 0.02 -2.07 -10.95
N ILE A 137 0.02 -2.85 -9.85
CA ILE A 137 -0.99 -2.76 -8.79
C ILE A 137 -0.95 -1.38 -8.10
N VAL A 138 0.23 -0.89 -7.77
CA VAL A 138 0.45 0.39 -7.09
C VAL A 138 0.02 1.57 -7.98
N GLU A 139 0.37 1.53 -9.26
CA GLU A 139 0.00 2.52 -10.27
C GLU A 139 -1.49 2.48 -10.64
N GLU A 140 -2.11 1.31 -10.57
CA GLU A 140 -3.55 1.20 -10.82
C GLU A 140 -4.35 1.87 -9.71
N THR A 141 -3.94 1.68 -8.45
CA THR A 141 -4.74 2.07 -7.29
C THR A 141 -4.06 3.12 -6.41
N PRO A 142 -3.23 2.79 -5.40
CA PRO A 142 -2.85 3.76 -4.37
C PRO A 142 -2.09 4.97 -4.93
N LEU A 143 -1.25 4.80 -5.95
CA LEU A 143 -0.46 5.88 -6.57
C LEU A 143 -0.86 6.16 -8.02
N ASN A 144 -2.14 5.96 -8.38
CA ASN A 144 -2.61 6.31 -9.71
C ASN A 144 -2.50 7.84 -9.94
N PRO A 145 -1.85 8.30 -11.03
CA PRO A 145 -1.59 9.72 -11.25
C PRO A 145 -2.81 10.54 -11.67
N THR A 146 -3.77 9.93 -12.38
CA THR A 146 -4.84 10.64 -13.09
C THR A 146 -6.23 10.33 -12.54
N ASN A 147 -6.41 9.19 -11.87
CA ASN A 147 -7.70 8.79 -11.34
C ASN A 147 -8.06 9.59 -10.09
N MET A 148 -8.94 10.58 -10.24
CA MET A 148 -9.42 11.43 -9.15
C MET A 148 -10.29 10.69 -8.12
N LYS A 149 -10.75 9.46 -8.42
CA LYS A 149 -11.49 8.63 -7.45
C LYS A 149 -10.57 8.00 -6.41
N ILE A 150 -9.26 7.97 -6.63
CA ILE A 150 -8.31 7.51 -5.63
C ILE A 150 -8.17 8.60 -4.56
N PRO A 151 -8.46 8.30 -3.29
CA PRO A 151 -8.38 9.27 -2.20
C PRO A 151 -6.94 9.75 -1.98
N ASN A 152 -6.75 11.06 -1.83
CA ASN A 152 -5.42 11.62 -1.56
C ASN A 152 -4.85 11.14 -0.21
N GLY A 153 -5.70 10.92 0.80
CA GLY A 153 -5.23 10.36 2.08
C GLY A 153 -4.55 9.00 1.92
N LEU A 154 -5.04 8.15 0.99
CA LEU A 154 -4.39 6.88 0.69
C LEU A 154 -3.04 7.10 -0.01
N ARG A 155 -2.97 8.02 -0.99
CA ARG A 155 -1.71 8.38 -1.66
C ARG A 155 -0.66 8.83 -0.66
N TYR A 156 -1.00 9.82 0.17
CA TYR A 156 -0.08 10.39 1.16
C TYR A 156 0.38 9.33 2.15
N HIS A 157 -0.52 8.49 2.66
CA HIS A 157 -0.13 7.46 3.62
C HIS A 157 0.76 6.38 2.99
N VAL A 158 0.53 6.01 1.72
CA VAL A 158 1.40 5.05 1.02
C VAL A 158 2.80 5.64 0.78
N LEU A 159 2.89 6.93 0.46
CA LEU A 159 4.16 7.65 0.32
C LEU A 159 4.89 7.75 1.67
N ASP A 160 4.19 8.20 2.72
CA ASP A 160 4.71 8.40 4.09
C ASP A 160 5.36 7.14 4.68
N VAL A 161 4.78 5.97 4.42
CA VAL A 161 5.31 4.70 4.96
C VAL A 161 6.24 3.97 4.01
N TRP A 162 6.48 4.48 2.80
CA TRP A 162 7.17 3.72 1.76
C TRP A 162 8.61 3.36 2.15
N VAL A 163 9.39 4.38 2.50
CA VAL A 163 10.82 4.22 2.82
C VAL A 163 11.00 3.47 4.14
N ASP A 164 10.24 3.84 5.18
CA ASP A 164 10.18 3.16 6.48
C ASP A 164 9.97 1.65 6.37
N GLU A 165 8.98 1.21 5.57
CA GLU A 165 8.65 -0.21 5.48
C GLU A 165 9.59 -0.97 4.55
N LEU A 166 10.23 -0.28 3.59
CA LEU A 166 11.26 -0.83 2.71
C LEU A 166 12.57 -1.06 3.48
N GLU A 167 12.96 -0.16 4.38
CA GLU A 167 14.15 -0.29 5.23
C GLU A 167 14.11 -1.59 6.06
N LYS A 168 12.93 -1.97 6.54
CA LYS A 168 12.75 -3.17 7.38
C LYS A 168 12.97 -4.49 6.64
N VAL A 169 13.06 -4.47 5.30
CA VAL A 169 13.40 -5.65 4.50
C VAL A 169 14.81 -5.55 3.91
N GLU A 170 15.62 -4.58 4.37
CA GLU A 170 16.93 -4.27 3.81
C GLU A 170 18.02 -5.33 4.06
N SER A 171 17.83 -6.25 5.00
CA SER A 171 18.90 -7.18 5.41
C SER A 171 19.33 -8.22 4.34
N ASP A 172 18.63 -8.34 3.22
CA ASP A 172 18.95 -9.31 2.14
C ASP A 172 19.64 -8.69 0.91
N TRP A 173 20.17 -7.46 1.05
CA TRP A 173 20.61 -6.60 -0.05
C TRP A 173 22.06 -6.81 -0.53
N GLU A 174 22.60 -8.02 -0.39
CA GLU A 174 23.89 -8.38 -0.98
C GLU A 174 23.72 -8.78 -2.46
N ASN A 175 23.61 -7.81 -3.39
CA ASN A 175 23.79 -8.08 -4.82
C ASN A 175 24.08 -6.81 -5.62
N GLU A 176 24.90 -6.93 -6.66
CA GLU A 176 25.32 -5.90 -7.63
C GLU A 176 24.16 -5.16 -8.35
N LYS A 177 22.90 -5.53 -8.08
CA LYS A 177 21.68 -5.02 -8.75
C LYS A 177 20.75 -4.17 -7.87
N LYS A 178 21.20 -3.76 -6.67
CA LYS A 178 20.42 -2.93 -5.72
C LYS A 178 19.78 -1.72 -6.42
N GLN A 179 20.56 -0.99 -7.21
CA GLN A 179 20.08 0.20 -7.92
C GLN A 179 19.02 -0.16 -8.97
N GLU A 180 19.24 -1.17 -9.81
CA GLU A 180 18.26 -1.59 -10.83
C GLU A 180 16.91 -1.98 -10.21
N VAL A 181 16.95 -2.70 -9.09
CA VAL A 181 15.74 -3.08 -8.34
C VAL A 181 15.01 -1.83 -7.84
N LEU A 182 15.73 -0.88 -7.25
CA LEU A 182 15.13 0.34 -6.73
C LEU A 182 14.59 1.25 -7.83
N GLU A 183 15.33 1.44 -8.92
CA GLU A 183 14.87 2.20 -10.09
C GLU A 183 13.59 1.61 -10.68
N THR A 184 13.43 0.28 -10.60
CA THR A 184 12.16 -0.35 -10.95
C THR A 184 11.12 -0.06 -9.88
N LEU A 185 11.41 -0.34 -8.61
CA LEU A 185 10.46 -0.26 -7.50
C LEU A 185 9.85 1.14 -7.31
N VAL A 186 10.61 2.22 -7.55
CA VAL A 186 10.13 3.60 -7.36
C VAL A 186 9.35 4.18 -8.55
N GLN A 187 9.26 3.45 -9.68
CA GLN A 187 8.53 3.91 -10.88
C GLN A 187 7.10 4.42 -10.60
N PRO A 188 6.30 3.81 -9.71
CA PRO A 188 4.98 4.34 -9.39
C PRO A 188 5.03 5.75 -8.80
N ILE A 189 6.01 6.04 -7.93
CA ILE A 189 6.22 7.36 -7.32
C ILE A 189 6.70 8.35 -8.38
N GLU A 190 7.64 7.96 -9.24
CA GLU A 190 8.12 8.83 -10.33
C GLU A 190 7.01 9.18 -11.32
N LYS A 191 6.17 8.22 -11.68
CA LYS A 191 5.00 8.44 -12.55
C LYS A 191 3.99 9.36 -11.86
N LEU A 192 3.78 9.20 -10.55
CA LEU A 192 2.93 10.10 -9.78
C LEU A 192 3.48 11.54 -9.80
N ALA A 193 4.76 11.72 -9.52
CA ALA A 193 5.45 13.01 -9.52
C ALA A 193 5.48 13.69 -10.91
N LYS A 194 5.47 12.92 -12.01
CA LYS A 194 5.48 13.48 -13.37
C LYS A 194 4.08 13.78 -13.89
N ASN A 195 3.13 12.88 -13.65
CA ASN A 195 1.87 12.85 -14.40
C ASN A 195 0.64 13.32 -13.61
N THR A 196 0.76 13.55 -12.30
CA THR A 196 -0.38 14.04 -11.53
C THR A 196 -0.71 15.50 -11.83
N GLY A 197 -2.01 15.80 -11.98
CA GLY A 197 -2.52 17.16 -12.13
C GLY A 197 -2.56 17.97 -10.83
N LEU A 198 -2.38 17.32 -9.67
CA LEU A 198 -2.48 17.97 -8.36
C LEU A 198 -1.09 18.34 -7.83
N LYS A 199 -0.80 19.65 -7.73
CA LYS A 199 0.50 20.16 -7.22
C LYS A 199 0.89 19.54 -5.88
N VAL A 200 -0.04 19.49 -4.92
CA VAL A 200 0.22 18.94 -3.57
C VAL A 200 0.62 17.45 -3.56
N VAL A 201 -0.01 16.64 -4.42
CA VAL A 201 0.36 15.22 -4.57
C VAL A 201 1.70 15.07 -5.26
N ARG A 202 1.98 15.97 -6.22
CA ARG A 202 3.24 16.02 -6.94
C ARG A 202 4.41 16.30 -6.02
N GLU A 203 4.29 17.32 -5.17
CA GLU A 203 5.35 17.68 -4.23
C GLU A 203 5.57 16.58 -3.20
N ALA A 204 4.52 15.98 -2.63
CA ALA A 204 4.67 14.83 -1.74
C ALA A 204 5.42 13.65 -2.40
N ALA A 205 5.12 13.34 -3.67
CA ALA A 205 5.84 12.28 -4.39
C ALA A 205 7.32 12.63 -4.63
N LYS A 206 7.62 13.91 -4.91
CA LYS A 206 9.02 14.38 -5.05
C LYS A 206 9.76 14.34 -3.72
N GLU A 207 9.11 14.72 -2.62
CA GLU A 207 9.67 14.66 -1.27
C GLU A 207 10.06 13.22 -0.92
N THR A 208 9.18 12.24 -1.15
CA THR A 208 9.52 10.81 -0.94
C THR A 208 10.70 10.37 -1.80
N LEU A 209 10.80 10.80 -3.07
CA LEU A 209 11.96 10.50 -3.93
C LEU A 209 13.23 11.21 -3.47
N ALA A 210 13.10 12.32 -2.76
CA ALA A 210 14.19 13.15 -2.28
C ALA A 210 14.70 12.73 -0.89
N GLU A 211 14.04 11.80 -0.20
CA GLU A 211 14.50 11.28 1.09
C GLU A 211 15.93 10.74 1.01
N ASP A 212 16.79 11.22 1.92
CA ASP A 212 18.23 10.93 1.92
C ASP A 212 18.52 9.42 1.91
N THR A 213 17.75 8.65 2.68
CA THR A 213 17.84 7.19 2.74
C THR A 213 17.59 6.57 1.37
N LEU A 214 16.50 6.96 0.70
CA LEU A 214 16.14 6.42 -0.62
C LEU A 214 17.15 6.85 -1.70
N ARG A 215 17.57 8.12 -1.70
CA ARG A 215 18.59 8.64 -2.62
C ARG A 215 19.92 7.90 -2.46
N THR A 216 20.34 7.68 -1.21
CA THR A 216 21.55 6.91 -0.88
C THR A 216 21.47 5.50 -1.44
N TRP A 217 20.35 4.81 -1.24
CA TRP A 217 20.18 3.45 -1.75
C TRP A 217 20.18 3.38 -3.28
N ARG A 218 19.67 4.43 -3.95
CA ARG A 218 19.69 4.59 -5.41
C ARG A 218 21.04 5.05 -5.97
N GLY A 219 22.03 5.30 -5.11
CA GLY A 219 23.37 5.77 -5.53
C GLY A 219 23.40 7.23 -5.99
N GLN A 220 22.37 8.00 -5.67
CA GLN A 220 22.29 9.43 -5.96
C GLN A 220 23.06 10.16 -4.87
N LYS A 221 24.36 10.41 -5.11
CA LYS A 221 25.17 11.26 -4.21
C LYS A 221 24.66 12.69 -4.26
N ASP A 222 24.71 13.39 -3.13
CA ASP A 222 24.49 14.84 -3.09
C ASP A 222 25.50 15.55 -3.99
N GLU A 223 25.09 15.89 -5.21
CA GLU A 223 25.42 17.22 -5.72
C GLU A 223 24.65 18.17 -4.81
N THR A 224 25.39 18.83 -3.91
CA THR A 224 24.92 19.94 -3.06
C THR A 224 23.77 20.67 -3.74
N MET A 225 22.58 20.61 -3.14
CA MET A 225 21.43 21.39 -3.59
C MET A 225 21.89 22.85 -3.65
N ALA A 226 22.07 23.38 -4.85
CA ALA A 226 22.03 24.81 -5.05
C ALA A 226 20.66 25.26 -4.53
N GLU A 227 20.65 26.21 -3.61
CA GLU A 227 19.44 26.82 -3.08
C GLU A 227 18.47 27.12 -4.23
N PRO A 228 17.17 26.82 -4.09
CA PRO A 228 16.22 27.24 -5.10
C PRO A 228 16.28 28.77 -5.18
N GLU A 229 16.64 29.30 -6.34
CA GLU A 229 16.39 30.70 -6.67
C GLU A 229 14.93 30.97 -6.33
N SER A 230 14.71 31.84 -5.35
CA SER A 230 13.39 32.37 -5.04
C SER A 230 12.86 33.01 -6.32
N GLU A 231 11.86 32.38 -6.94
CA GLU A 231 11.03 33.05 -7.93
C GLU A 231 10.44 34.29 -7.22
N GLU A 232 10.88 35.47 -7.65
CA GLU A 232 10.29 36.75 -7.27
C GLU A 232 8.81 36.71 -7.67
N ASP A 233 7.93 36.60 -6.68
CA ASP A 233 6.49 36.85 -6.84
C ASP A 233 6.28 38.35 -7.15
N ASP A 234 6.37 38.68 -8.44
CA ASP A 234 5.84 39.91 -9.03
C ASP A 234 4.29 39.85 -9.02
N GLU A 235 3.64 40.14 -7.90
CA GLU A 235 2.25 40.63 -7.93
C GLU A 235 1.83 41.37 -6.65
N TRP A 236 2.11 42.68 -6.59
CA TRP A 236 1.31 43.59 -5.77
C TRP A 236 1.04 44.89 -6.53
N GLY A 237 -0.04 44.87 -7.31
CA GLY A 237 -0.61 46.07 -7.93
C GLY A 237 -1.27 46.95 -6.86
N GLY A 238 -0.57 48.02 -6.49
CA GLY A 238 -1.11 49.05 -5.61
C GLY A 238 -2.34 49.73 -6.23
N PHE A 239 -3.34 49.98 -5.40
CA PHE A 239 -4.44 50.88 -5.73
C PHE A 239 -3.97 52.33 -5.56
N GLU A 240 -4.10 53.16 -6.59
CA GLU A 240 -4.04 54.62 -6.47
C GLU A 240 -5.41 55.16 -6.00
N ASP A 241 -5.34 56.19 -5.15
CA ASP A 241 -6.44 56.90 -4.47
C ASP A 241 -7.58 57.41 -5.39
#